data_AF-A0A8J2WUD5-F1
#
_entry.id   AF-A0A8J2WUD5-F1
#
_cell.length_a   1.000
_cell.length_b   1.000
_cell.length_c   1.000
_cell.angle_alpha   90.00
_cell.angle_beta   90.00
_cell.angle_gamma   90.00
#
_symmetry.space_group_name_H-M   'P 1'
#
loop_
_entity.id
_entity.type
_entity.pdbx_description
1 polymer ?
#
loop_
_entity_poly.entity_id
_entity_poly.type
_entity_poly.pdbx_seq_one_letter_code
_entity_poly.pdbx_strand_id
1 'polypeptide(L)'
;MAKAAAKKQAKAQAAAKSTYQPLIAAVVLWYAAIRLYYKQGERIHYYALGGCLLIYKITLPMAIEASVAPEGSITGYFFDVMVLTLFTQTLSTYTDKAWYILLIVPAFGVFKAGSAWFGKLSSSAAKSAEKPEDEAPAGPKKERKPKRKTMKSR
;
A
#
# COMPACT_ATOMS: atom_id res chain seq x y z
N MET A 1 24.27 0.86 -18.31
CA MET A 1 23.01 0.23 -17.85
C MET A 1 22.27 1.06 -16.78
N ALA A 2 22.90 1.48 -15.68
CA ALA A 2 22.23 2.22 -14.59
C ALA A 2 21.52 3.53 -15.02
N LYS A 3 22.15 4.34 -15.90
CA LYS A 3 21.56 5.60 -16.40
C LYS A 3 20.26 5.40 -17.20
N ALA A 4 20.13 4.30 -17.94
CA ALA A 4 18.94 4.00 -18.72
C ALA A 4 17.76 3.56 -17.82
N ALA A 5 18.04 2.74 -16.80
CA ALA A 5 17.04 2.33 -15.81
C ALA A 5 16.51 3.53 -15.00
N ALA A 6 17.40 4.41 -14.54
CA ALA A 6 17.01 5.63 -13.83
C ALA A 6 16.14 6.56 -14.71
N LYS A 7 16.51 6.74 -15.99
CA LYS A 7 15.70 7.53 -16.93
C LYS A 7 14.31 6.92 -17.17
N LYS A 8 14.21 5.59 -17.22
CA LYS A 8 12.92 4.89 -17.33
C LYS A 8 12.05 5.10 -16.10
N GLN A 9 12.61 4.96 -14.90
CA GLN A 9 11.89 5.22 -13.65
C GLN A 9 11.43 6.67 -13.53
N ALA A 10 12.28 7.64 -13.86
CA ALA A 10 11.92 9.05 -13.84
C ALA A 10 10.77 9.38 -14.80
N LYS A 11 10.75 8.77 -16.00
CA LYS A 11 9.65 8.93 -16.95
C LYS A 11 8.34 8.34 -16.42
N ALA A 12 8.39 7.18 -15.77
CA ALA A 12 7.22 6.54 -15.16
C ALA A 12 6.67 7.38 -13.99
N GLN A 13 7.54 7.87 -13.11
CA GLN A 13 7.16 8.76 -12.01
C GLN A 13 6.58 10.11 -12.51
N ALA A 14 7.15 10.67 -13.59
CA ALA A 14 6.60 11.89 -14.21
C ALA A 14 5.21 11.66 -14.80
N ALA A 15 5.00 10.51 -15.46
CA ALA A 15 3.68 10.11 -15.95
C ALA A 15 2.69 9.95 -14.80
N ALA A 16 3.05 9.21 -13.75
CA ALA A 16 2.23 9.02 -12.55
C ALA A 16 1.85 10.37 -11.91
N LYS A 17 2.82 11.28 -11.73
CA LYS A 17 2.57 12.63 -11.20
C LYS A 17 1.58 13.41 -12.08
N SER A 18 1.77 13.38 -13.41
CA SER A 18 0.90 14.07 -14.37
C SER A 18 -0.53 13.53 -14.37
N THR A 19 -0.75 12.29 -13.92
CA THR A 19 -2.07 11.69 -13.77
C THR A 19 -2.67 11.98 -12.39
N TYR A 20 -1.92 11.78 -11.30
CA TYR A 20 -2.45 11.85 -9.94
C TYR A 20 -2.78 13.27 -9.50
N GLN A 21 -1.93 14.25 -9.83
CA GLN A 21 -2.15 15.64 -9.43
C GLN A 21 -3.46 16.25 -9.97
N PRO A 22 -3.77 16.20 -11.28
CA PRO A 22 -5.02 16.76 -11.77
C PRO A 22 -6.23 15.99 -11.26
N LEU A 23 -6.10 14.68 -11.02
CA LEU A 23 -7.19 13.87 -10.48
C LEU A 23 -7.53 14.25 -9.02
N ILE A 24 -6.51 14.43 -8.18
CA ILE A 24 -6.70 14.96 -6.81
C ILE A 24 -7.31 16.35 -6.86
N ALA A 25 -6.78 17.24 -7.71
CA ALA A 25 -7.31 18.58 -7.86
C ALA A 25 -8.79 18.57 -8.29
N ALA A 26 -9.15 17.72 -9.25
CA ALA A 26 -10.53 17.58 -9.72
C ALA A 26 -11.48 17.14 -8.59
N VAL A 27 -11.11 16.13 -7.80
CA VAL A 27 -11.94 15.64 -6.67
C VAL A 27 -12.08 16.70 -5.58
N VAL A 28 -10.98 17.38 -5.23
CA VAL A 28 -10.99 18.46 -4.23
C VAL A 28 -11.87 19.62 -4.67
N LEU A 29 -11.72 20.07 -5.92
CA LEU A 29 -12.52 21.16 -6.48
C LEU A 29 -13.99 20.78 -6.61
N TRP A 30 -14.27 19.55 -7.04
CA TRP A 30 -15.64 19.01 -7.12
C TRP A 30 -16.32 19.01 -5.75
N TYR A 31 -15.64 18.46 -4.73
CA TYR A 31 -16.15 18.43 -3.36
C TYR A 31 -16.41 19.85 -2.83
N ALA A 32 -15.45 20.76 -3.00
CA ALA A 32 -15.59 22.15 -2.57
C ALA A 32 -16.73 22.88 -3.31
N ALA A 33 -16.83 22.72 -4.63
CA ALA A 33 -17.85 23.36 -5.45
C ALA A 33 -19.26 22.94 -5.04
N ILE A 34 -19.49 21.64 -4.82
CA ILE A 34 -20.80 21.14 -4.40
C ILE A 34 -21.17 21.64 -3.01
N ARG A 35 -20.23 21.62 -2.07
CA ARG A 35 -20.49 22.09 -0.71
C ARG A 35 -20.79 23.60 -0.67
N LEU A 36 -20.11 24.39 -1.51
CA LEU A 36 -20.42 25.81 -1.69
C LEU A 36 -21.79 26.02 -2.36
N TYR A 37 -22.11 25.24 -3.40
CA TYR A 37 -23.37 25.35 -4.15
C TYR A 37 -24.60 25.06 -3.27
N TYR A 38 -24.57 23.97 -2.49
CA TYR A 38 -25.66 23.63 -1.57
C TYR A 38 -25.61 24.37 -0.22
N LYS A 39 -24.67 25.31 -0.04
CA LYS A 39 -24.47 26.08 1.21
C LYS A 39 -24.35 25.18 2.46
N GLN A 40 -23.72 24.02 2.33
CA GLN A 40 -23.51 23.07 3.43
C GLN A 40 -22.30 23.53 4.27
N GLY A 41 -22.52 24.57 5.06
CA GLY A 41 -21.50 25.30 5.82
C GLY A 41 -21.13 24.71 7.18
N GLU A 42 -21.43 23.43 7.46
CA GLU A 42 -21.02 22.84 8.73
C GLU A 42 -19.50 22.73 8.83
N ARG A 43 -18.97 23.16 9.98
CA ARG A 43 -17.52 23.18 10.28
C ARG A 43 -16.85 21.83 10.04
N ILE A 44 -17.58 20.73 10.26
CA ILE A 44 -17.06 19.37 10.09
C ILE A 44 -16.62 19.09 8.66
N HIS A 45 -17.29 19.66 7.65
CA HIS A 45 -16.94 19.48 6.24
C HIS A 45 -15.64 20.19 5.86
N TYR A 46 -15.33 21.32 6.50
CA TYR A 46 -14.06 22.01 6.32
C TYR A 46 -12.90 21.27 6.97
N TYR A 47 -13.11 20.70 8.17
CA TYR A 47 -12.11 19.82 8.80
C TYR A 47 -11.86 18.56 7.99
N ALA A 48 -12.93 17.96 7.46
CA ALA A 48 -12.88 16.86 6.51
C ALA A 48 -12.04 17.20 5.27
N LEU A 49 -12.32 18.34 4.62
CA LEU A 49 -11.56 18.80 3.46
C LEU A 49 -10.08 18.99 3.81
N GLY A 50 -9.79 19.65 4.93
CA GLY A 50 -8.42 19.83 5.43
C GLY A 50 -7.71 18.50 5.71
N GLY A 51 -8.41 17.54 6.31
CA GLY A 51 -7.91 16.19 6.55
C GLY A 51 -7.56 15.46 5.25
N CYS A 52 -8.42 15.50 4.24
CA CYS A 52 -8.14 14.92 2.93
C CYS A 52 -6.90 15.57 2.26
N LEU A 53 -6.79 16.90 2.31
CA LEU A 53 -5.63 17.61 1.77
C LEU A 53 -4.32 17.20 2.46
N LEU A 54 -4.34 17.04 3.78
CA LEU A 54 -3.19 16.54 4.54
C LEU A 54 -2.81 15.13 4.10
N ILE A 55 -3.80 14.23 3.98
CA ILE A 55 -3.58 12.85 3.52
C ILE A 55 -2.95 12.87 2.12
N TYR A 56 -3.51 13.62 1.16
CA TYR A 56 -2.93 13.71 -0.18
C TYR A 56 -1.51 14.24 -0.18
N LYS A 57 -1.19 15.20 0.69
CA LYS A 57 0.16 15.74 0.80
C LYS A 57 1.17 14.68 1.24
N ILE A 58 0.75 13.77 2.13
CA ILE A 58 1.57 12.67 2.65
C ILE A 58 1.64 11.52 1.64
N THR A 59 0.52 11.13 1.04
CA THR A 59 0.43 9.92 0.21
C THR A 59 0.91 10.13 -1.22
N LEU A 60 0.77 11.34 -1.80
CA LEU A 60 1.14 11.61 -3.19
C LEU A 60 2.60 11.27 -3.54
N PRO A 61 3.64 11.69 -2.78
CA PRO A 61 5.02 11.31 -3.11
C PRO A 61 5.22 9.79 -3.08
N MET A 62 4.64 9.12 -2.07
CA MET A 62 4.74 7.67 -1.92
C MET A 62 3.99 6.92 -3.03
N ALA A 63 2.85 7.45 -3.48
CA ALA A 63 2.09 6.91 -4.61
C ALA A 63 2.85 7.05 -5.93
N ILE A 64 3.56 8.16 -6.14
CA ILE A 64 4.44 8.34 -7.30
C ILE A 64 5.58 7.32 -7.25
N GLU A 65 6.19 7.10 -6.08
CA GLU A 65 7.21 6.07 -5.90
C GLU A 65 6.66 4.65 -6.13
N ALA A 66 5.42 4.39 -5.72
CA ALA A 66 4.74 3.11 -5.93
C ALA A 66 4.66 2.72 -7.42
N SER A 67 4.56 3.69 -8.33
CA SER A 67 4.49 3.44 -9.78
C SER A 67 5.70 2.71 -10.38
N VAL A 68 6.83 2.69 -9.67
CA VAL A 68 8.07 2.01 -10.08
C VAL A 68 8.56 0.99 -9.06
N ALA A 69 7.85 0.86 -7.94
CA ALA A 69 8.21 -0.07 -6.88
C ALA A 69 7.70 -1.49 -7.20
N PRO A 70 8.31 -2.54 -6.62
CA PRO A 70 7.77 -3.88 -6.68
C PRO A 70 6.37 -3.95 -6.06
N GLU A 71 5.53 -4.84 -6.59
CA GLU A 71 4.22 -5.15 -6.01
C GLU A 71 4.36 -5.62 -4.56
N GLY A 72 3.43 -5.22 -3.69
CA GLY A 72 3.46 -5.55 -2.25
C GLY A 72 4.41 -4.70 -1.40
N SER A 73 5.09 -3.71 -1.99
CA SER A 73 5.89 -2.73 -1.25
C SER A 73 5.01 -1.81 -0.37
N ILE A 74 5.63 -1.19 0.63
CA ILE A 74 4.92 -0.26 1.53
C ILE A 74 4.41 0.99 0.80
N THR A 75 5.04 1.38 -0.30
CA THR A 75 4.57 2.49 -1.17
C THR A 75 3.24 2.16 -1.83
N GLY A 76 2.99 0.89 -2.17
CA GLY A 76 1.68 0.41 -2.65
C GLY A 76 0.56 0.65 -1.64
N TYR A 77 0.81 0.44 -0.35
CA TYR A 77 -0.17 0.77 0.69
C TYR A 77 -0.52 2.26 0.71
N PHE A 78 0.45 3.16 0.55
CA PHE A 78 0.16 4.60 0.48
C PHE A 78 -0.61 4.99 -0.78
N PHE A 79 -0.38 4.29 -1.89
CA PHE A 79 -1.21 4.42 -3.09
C PHE A 79 -2.66 4.01 -2.79
N ASP A 80 -2.88 2.88 -2.13
CA ASP A 80 -4.22 2.44 -1.74
C ASP A 80 -4.91 3.46 -0.82
N VAL A 81 -4.19 4.00 0.17
CA VAL A 81 -4.72 5.06 1.05
C VAL A 81 -5.12 6.30 0.25
N MET A 82 -4.31 6.71 -0.73
CA MET A 82 -4.64 7.83 -1.61
C MET A 82 -5.92 7.57 -2.42
N VAL A 83 -6.05 6.40 -3.02
CA VAL A 83 -7.23 6.01 -3.82
C VAL A 83 -8.47 5.89 -2.95
N LEU A 84 -8.37 5.28 -1.77
CA LEU A 84 -9.47 5.21 -0.80
C LEU A 84 -9.90 6.61 -0.35
N THR A 85 -8.97 7.55 -0.20
CA THR A 85 -9.29 8.93 0.17
C THR A 85 -10.01 9.66 -0.97
N LEU A 86 -9.56 9.49 -2.22
CA LEU A 86 -10.24 10.03 -3.40
C LEU A 86 -11.67 9.50 -3.55
N PHE A 87 -11.83 8.20 -3.37
CA PHE A 87 -13.12 7.53 -3.42
C PHE A 87 -14.04 8.01 -2.29
N THR A 88 -13.52 8.04 -1.06
CA THR A 88 -14.29 8.49 0.10
C THR A 88 -14.68 9.95 -0.02
N GLN A 89 -13.78 10.83 -0.47
CA GLN A 89 -14.10 12.25 -0.67
C GLN A 89 -15.18 12.43 -1.73
N THR A 90 -15.11 11.68 -2.84
CA THR A 90 -16.15 11.69 -3.87
C THR A 90 -17.50 11.24 -3.30
N LEU A 91 -17.54 10.11 -2.59
CA LEU A 91 -18.77 9.60 -1.96
C LEU A 91 -19.31 10.51 -0.86
N SER A 92 -18.43 11.17 -0.12
CA SER A 92 -18.80 12.10 0.96
C SER A 92 -19.54 13.34 0.46
N THR A 93 -19.57 13.54 -0.85
CA THR A 93 -20.42 14.52 -1.52
C THR A 93 -21.90 14.13 -1.48
N TYR A 94 -22.19 12.82 -1.49
CA TYR A 94 -23.54 12.27 -1.53
C TYR A 94 -24.01 11.72 -0.18
N THR A 95 -23.09 11.26 0.67
CA THR A 95 -23.43 10.70 1.99
C THR A 95 -22.37 10.98 3.04
N ASP A 96 -22.80 11.46 4.21
CA ASP A 96 -21.88 11.70 5.33
C ASP A 96 -21.35 10.41 5.96
N LYS A 97 -21.96 9.26 5.65
CA LYS A 97 -21.49 7.94 6.12
C LYS A 97 -20.26 7.44 5.36
N ALA A 98 -19.90 8.08 4.23
CA ALA A 98 -18.75 7.66 3.43
C ALA A 98 -17.44 7.65 4.23
N TRP A 99 -17.33 8.50 5.25
CA TRP A 99 -16.17 8.59 6.14
C TRP A 99 -15.83 7.27 6.84
N TYR A 100 -16.79 6.37 7.05
CA TYR A 100 -16.53 5.06 7.65
C TYR A 100 -15.61 4.18 6.80
N ILE A 101 -15.52 4.43 5.49
CA ILE A 101 -14.58 3.72 4.60
C ILE A 101 -13.14 3.97 5.03
N LEU A 102 -12.83 5.18 5.52
CA LEU A 102 -11.48 5.52 5.97
C LEU A 102 -11.08 4.79 7.26
N LEU A 103 -12.02 4.19 8.00
CA LEU A 103 -11.69 3.35 9.16
C LEU A 103 -10.98 2.05 8.78
N ILE A 104 -11.08 1.63 7.50
CA ILE A 104 -10.36 0.47 6.98
C ILE A 104 -8.84 0.68 7.06
N VAL A 105 -8.38 1.93 6.87
CA VAL A 105 -6.96 2.27 6.87
C VAL A 105 -6.28 1.98 8.22
N PRO A 106 -6.75 2.51 9.36
CA PRO A 106 -6.18 2.18 10.67
C PRO A 106 -6.49 0.74 11.09
N ALA A 107 -7.66 0.19 10.75
CA ALA A 107 -7.98 -1.21 11.06
C ALA A 107 -6.97 -2.17 10.40
N PHE A 108 -6.61 -1.93 9.14
CA PHE A 108 -5.59 -2.70 8.43
C PHE A 108 -4.19 -2.47 9.02
N GLY A 109 -3.87 -1.23 9.43
CA GLY A 109 -2.62 -0.90 10.12
C GLY A 109 -2.45 -1.71 11.41
N VAL A 110 -3.50 -1.77 12.24
CA VAL A 110 -3.53 -2.56 13.48
C VAL A 110 -3.42 -4.06 13.18
N PHE A 111 -4.16 -4.57 12.20
CA PHE A 111 -4.08 -5.97 11.79
C PHE A 111 -2.66 -6.39 11.36
N LYS A 112 -2.01 -5.55 10.55
CA LYS A 112 -0.64 -5.80 10.06
C LYS A 112 0.39 -5.70 11.18
N ALA A 113 0.28 -4.69 12.05
CA ALA A 113 1.14 -4.54 13.21
C ALA A 113 0.97 -5.70 14.21
N GLY A 114 -0.28 -6.11 14.47
CA GLY A 114 -0.60 -7.26 15.32
C GLY A 114 -0.02 -8.55 14.75
N SER A 115 -0.20 -8.82 13.46
CA SER A 115 0.37 -9.99 12.79
C SER A 115 1.91 -10.03 12.90
N ALA A 116 2.57 -8.87 12.79
CA ALA A 116 4.01 -8.77 12.98
C ALA A 116 4.44 -9.04 14.44
N TRP A 117 3.66 -8.57 15.41
CA TRP A 117 3.92 -8.83 16.83
C TRP A 117 3.73 -10.30 17.19
N PHE A 118 2.63 -10.92 16.76
CA PHE A 118 2.37 -12.35 16.98
C PHE A 118 3.36 -13.25 16.24
N GLY A 119 3.79 -12.88 15.04
CA GLY A 119 4.85 -13.60 14.32
C GLY A 119 6.19 -13.58 15.06
N LYS A 120 6.56 -12.43 15.66
CA LYS A 120 7.75 -12.32 16.51
C LYS A 120 7.62 -13.13 17.80
N LEU A 121 6.45 -13.13 18.43
CA LEU A 121 6.20 -13.88 19.66
C LEU A 121 6.25 -15.40 19.41
N SER A 122 5.66 -15.88 18.32
CA SER A 122 5.72 -17.30 17.90
C SER A 122 7.14 -17.73 17.54
N SER A 123 7.91 -16.89 16.84
CA SER A 123 9.33 -17.13 16.58
C SER A 123 10.18 -17.12 17.86
N SER A 124 9.86 -16.28 18.84
CA SER A 124 10.55 -16.23 20.13
C SER A 124 10.19 -17.39 21.07
N ALA A 125 8.95 -17.90 20.97
CA ALA A 125 8.52 -19.12 21.66
C ALA A 125 9.20 -20.36 21.06
N ALA A 126 9.37 -20.41 19.73
CA ALA A 126 10.17 -21.45 19.07
C ALA A 126 11.66 -21.36 19.42
N LYS A 127 12.19 -20.17 19.73
CA LYS A 127 13.60 -19.96 20.10
C LYS A 127 13.89 -20.10 21.61
N SER A 128 12.85 -20.12 22.45
CA SER A 128 12.98 -20.36 23.90
C SER A 128 12.75 -21.84 24.27
N ALA A 129 12.51 -22.70 23.28
CA ALA A 129 12.30 -24.14 23.45
C ALA A 129 13.49 -24.99 22.98
N GLU A 130 14.70 -24.42 22.87
CA GLU A 130 15.91 -25.15 22.48
C GLU A 130 17.07 -24.67 23.38
N LYS A 131 17.35 -25.30 24.53
CA LYS A 131 18.16 -26.53 24.75
C LYS A 131 18.17 -26.88 26.26
N PRO A 132 18.56 -28.10 26.72
CA PRO A 132 19.43 -29.07 26.05
C PRO A 132 18.92 -30.53 26.02
N GLU A 133 19.68 -31.38 25.30
CA GLU A 133 19.63 -32.87 25.26
C GLU A 133 18.47 -33.42 24.39
N ASP A 134 18.65 -34.13 23.27
CA ASP A 134 19.67 -35.10 22.88
C ASP A 134 19.76 -35.23 21.33
N GLU A 135 20.94 -35.63 20.87
CA GLU A 135 21.40 -36.07 19.54
C GLU A 135 20.47 -36.07 18.29
N ALA A 136 20.86 -35.32 17.24
CA ALA A 136 21.14 -35.85 15.88
C ALA A 136 21.60 -34.74 14.90
N PRO A 137 22.67 -34.95 14.09
CA PRO A 137 23.35 -33.88 13.37
C PRO A 137 22.67 -33.50 12.05
N ALA A 138 22.85 -32.23 11.69
CA ALA A 138 22.47 -31.59 10.44
C ALA A 138 22.76 -32.43 9.17
N GLY A 139 21.74 -32.62 8.34
CA GLY A 139 21.83 -33.18 6.99
C GLY A 139 21.57 -32.11 5.91
N PRO A 140 22.32 -32.10 4.78
CA PRO A 140 22.51 -30.93 3.93
C PRO A 140 21.46 -30.79 2.80
N LYS A 141 21.35 -29.56 2.29
CA LYS A 141 20.79 -29.22 0.96
C LYS A 141 21.14 -30.31 -0.07
N LYS A 142 20.13 -30.93 -0.67
CA LYS A 142 20.32 -31.72 -1.89
C LYS A 142 19.23 -31.43 -2.92
N GLU A 143 19.69 -30.73 -3.94
CA GLU A 143 19.11 -30.61 -5.27
C GLU A 143 18.46 -31.92 -5.74
N ARG A 144 17.22 -31.85 -6.22
CA ARG A 144 16.64 -32.90 -7.06
C ARG A 144 16.36 -32.34 -8.45
N LYS A 145 17.41 -32.31 -9.28
CA LYS A 145 17.28 -32.39 -10.74
C LYS A 145 16.88 -33.82 -11.10
N PRO A 146 15.77 -34.08 -11.82
CA PRO A 146 15.60 -35.38 -12.47
C PRO A 146 16.43 -35.41 -13.76
N LYS A 147 17.57 -36.12 -13.73
CA LYS A 147 18.21 -36.69 -14.91
C LYS A 147 17.94 -38.20 -14.94
N ARG A 148 17.23 -38.66 -15.97
CA ARG A 148 17.32 -40.03 -16.53
C ARG A 148 16.86 -39.89 -17.99
N LYS A 149 17.74 -39.86 -19.01
CA LYS A 149 18.38 -41.02 -19.70
C LYS A 149 17.36 -42.16 -19.86
N THR A 150 17.02 -42.72 -21.01
CA THR A 150 17.60 -42.84 -22.36
C THR A 150 16.63 -43.77 -23.10
N MET A 151 16.30 -43.53 -24.37
CA MET A 151 16.38 -44.60 -25.39
C MET A 151 16.15 -44.04 -26.80
N LYS A 152 17.14 -44.32 -27.64
CA LYS A 152 17.18 -44.17 -29.09
C LYS A 152 16.68 -45.49 -29.66
N SER A 153 15.72 -45.48 -30.59
CA SER A 153 15.45 -46.63 -31.47
C SER A 153 14.88 -46.15 -32.80
N ARG A 154 15.69 -46.39 -33.84
CA ARG A 154 15.44 -46.50 -35.29
C ARG A 154 14.62 -45.43 -35.98
#